data_AF-A0A6P8JJN0-F1
#
_entry.id   AF-A0A6P8JJN0-F1
#
_cell.length_a   1.000
_cell.length_b   1.000
_cell.length_c   1.000
_cell.angle_alpha   90.00
_cell.angle_beta   90.00
_cell.angle_gamma   90.00
#
_symmetry.space_group_name_H-M   'P 1'
#
loop_
_entity.id
_entity.type
_entity.pdbx_description
1 polymer ?
#
loop_
_entity_poly.entity_id
_entity_poly.type
_entity_poly.pdbx_seq_one_letter_code
_entity_poly.pdbx_strand_id
1 'polypeptide(L)'
;MQAKLDDLPEFLNTTEADLQDALREGTHLFTEIRKLDIALDKFFTQKFRTEETILRLAQDHLITDKATAYRLKLLGKSQEKRRNVDLSLSKVQNQLSISMLEVEKLRCVVFNERAYNDSTKTKLKNAENKSSTLENGLKKIHIQIEIKMKLYEKINCKIEEMDHLFGDASGNPTDLKIKQLEKSIHIGELQVREHQQFWIMLQNHFVNLSQKRNDQLNEIQVTRKQLSIIRQKSLKSDQELEISHRKAKELQIFIKKFTSKLELLNDKIYKKRIHHDVEESEFDHEQAEETQKLKIAELEILKLEGKIVELQNEIELHKDFVIDNHRETLSWETKYKMIEETIKWAKLERSVKGEIGLMKTEIHRMNIRYSQLKRAQESLVLDLEHCVMHREQIFVNASVKEHLQAKFKQLKNTSQIQVRLDEVHNRTKLISNEITFLSEKQLIDDINKIERMIYMLRRIQSDLNDIIKEDVNIQDRIEEGILAKHANLEQIIRKQMRAKAYKRLNTLKSQQVMLRSELTVQQLSQKQSELNYNLTEIAKALLLDYPKKKSYVFKVLHVLND
;
A
#
# COMPACT_ATOMS: atom_id res chain seq x y z
N MET A 1 -48.12 45.69 78.98
CA MET A 1 -48.37 45.67 77.53
C MET A 1 -47.40 46.57 76.78
N GLN A 2 -47.04 47.77 77.28
CA GLN A 2 -46.04 48.65 76.66
C GLN A 2 -44.66 47.99 76.40
N ALA A 3 -44.08 47.32 77.41
CA ALA A 3 -42.75 46.68 77.27
C ALA A 3 -42.68 45.55 76.21
N LYS A 4 -43.81 44.88 75.91
CA LYS A 4 -43.86 43.87 74.83
C LYS A 4 -44.02 44.48 73.44
N LEU A 5 -44.34 45.77 73.35
CA LEU A 5 -44.50 46.50 72.09
C LEU A 5 -43.17 47.12 71.65
N ASP A 6 -42.31 47.50 72.60
CA ASP A 6 -40.98 48.06 72.35
C ASP A 6 -39.95 46.98 71.94
N ASP A 7 -40.13 45.73 72.36
CA ASP A 7 -39.27 44.58 71.98
C ASP A 7 -39.63 43.99 70.59
N LEU A 8 -40.79 44.34 70.04
CA LEU A 8 -41.30 43.81 68.77
C LEU A 8 -40.44 44.18 67.55
N PRO A 9 -39.97 45.44 67.38
CA PRO A 9 -39.09 45.79 66.25
C PRO A 9 -37.70 45.18 66.36
N GLU A 10 -37.18 44.96 67.57
CA GLU A 10 -35.89 44.27 67.78
C GLU A 10 -36.03 42.78 67.43
N PHE A 11 -37.11 42.13 67.86
CA PHE A 11 -37.41 40.75 67.48
C PHE A 11 -37.60 40.62 65.96
N LEU A 12 -38.32 41.54 65.32
CA LEU A 12 -38.52 41.57 63.88
C LEU A 12 -37.18 41.68 63.13
N ASN A 13 -36.31 42.60 63.56
CA ASN A 13 -34.98 42.77 62.97
C ASN A 13 -34.11 41.52 63.13
N THR A 14 -34.14 40.86 64.30
CA THR A 14 -33.42 39.59 64.50
C THR A 14 -33.98 38.48 63.61
N THR A 15 -35.30 38.35 63.49
CA THR A 15 -35.90 37.36 62.59
C THR A 15 -35.65 37.64 61.12
N GLU A 16 -35.54 38.91 60.72
CA GLU A 16 -35.21 39.31 59.36
C GLU A 16 -33.73 39.06 59.03
N ALA A 17 -32.84 39.28 59.99
CA ALA A 17 -31.43 38.89 59.89
C ALA A 17 -31.26 37.36 59.78
N ASP A 18 -31.93 36.59 60.64
CA ASP A 18 -31.91 35.13 60.60
C ASP A 18 -32.48 34.59 59.27
N LEU A 19 -33.52 35.24 58.74
CA LEU A 19 -34.11 34.88 57.44
C LEU A 19 -33.15 35.21 56.29
N GLN A 20 -32.45 36.33 56.34
CA GLN A 20 -31.41 36.66 55.34
C GLN A 20 -30.23 35.70 55.39
N ASP A 21 -29.79 35.29 56.57
CA ASP A 21 -28.70 34.32 56.74
C ASP A 21 -29.12 32.92 56.26
N ALA A 22 -30.34 32.48 56.57
CA ALA A 22 -30.90 31.24 56.05
C ALA A 22 -31.05 31.27 54.51
N LEU A 23 -31.44 32.41 53.93
CA LEU A 23 -31.48 32.59 52.47
C LEU A 23 -30.08 32.53 51.85
N ARG A 24 -29.08 33.17 52.47
CA ARG A 24 -27.69 33.12 52.01
C ARG A 24 -27.15 31.69 52.06
N GLU A 25 -27.36 30.97 53.15
CA GLU A 25 -26.96 29.58 53.29
C GLU A 25 -27.69 28.68 52.28
N GLY A 26 -28.99 28.91 52.06
CA GLY A 26 -29.76 28.23 51.02
C GLY A 26 -29.20 28.47 49.62
N THR A 27 -28.83 29.71 49.29
CA THR A 27 -28.18 30.01 48.00
C THR A 27 -26.80 29.37 47.88
N HIS A 28 -26.02 29.34 48.96
CA HIS A 28 -24.71 28.68 48.98
C HIS A 28 -24.84 27.18 48.71
N LEU A 29 -25.71 26.48 49.45
CA LEU A 29 -25.99 25.05 49.27
C LEU A 29 -26.50 24.76 47.86
N PHE A 30 -27.36 25.60 47.30
CA PHE A 30 -27.83 25.46 45.92
C PHE A 30 -26.68 25.56 44.90
N THR A 31 -25.74 26.49 45.10
CA THR A 31 -24.57 26.59 44.23
C THR A 31 -23.62 25.40 44.37
N GLU A 32 -23.47 24.83 45.57
CA GLU A 32 -22.67 23.62 45.78
C GLU A 32 -23.32 22.39 45.14
N ILE A 33 -24.64 22.20 45.30
CA ILE A 33 -25.39 21.13 44.62
C ILE A 33 -25.21 21.24 43.11
N ARG A 34 -25.36 22.44 42.55
CA ARG A 34 -25.16 22.65 41.11
C ARG A 34 -23.73 22.35 40.64
N LYS A 35 -22.72 22.67 41.45
CA LYS A 35 -21.31 22.31 41.15
C LYS A 35 -21.11 20.80 41.19
N LEU A 36 -21.72 20.12 42.16
CA LEU A 36 -21.68 18.66 42.28
C LEU A 36 -22.39 17.99 41.10
N ASP A 37 -23.55 18.49 40.66
CA ASP A 37 -24.26 17.97 39.48
C ASP A 37 -23.40 18.08 38.22
N ILE A 38 -22.77 19.23 38.00
CA ILE A 38 -21.87 19.43 36.84
C ILE A 38 -20.65 18.49 36.92
N ALA A 39 -20.10 18.26 38.13
CA ALA A 39 -18.99 17.33 38.31
C ALA A 39 -19.44 15.88 38.06
N LEU A 40 -20.63 15.52 38.52
CA LEU A 40 -21.23 14.20 38.38
C LEU A 40 -21.54 13.87 36.92
N ASP A 41 -22.06 14.85 36.15
CA ASP A 41 -22.25 14.73 34.70
C ASP A 41 -20.93 14.54 33.94
N LYS A 42 -19.87 15.27 34.34
CA LYS A 42 -18.52 15.08 33.78
C LYS A 42 -18.00 13.67 34.07
N PHE A 43 -18.17 13.18 35.29
CA PHE A 43 -17.76 11.82 35.65
C PHE A 43 -18.57 10.76 34.89
N PHE A 44 -19.87 10.94 34.70
CA PHE A 44 -20.67 10.03 33.87
C PHE A 44 -20.22 10.04 32.42
N THR A 45 -19.98 11.21 31.83
CA THR A 45 -19.49 11.32 30.46
C THR A 45 -18.13 10.62 30.30
N GLN A 46 -17.25 10.79 31.29
CA GLN A 46 -15.94 10.12 31.30
C GLN A 46 -16.08 8.60 31.47
N LYS A 47 -16.97 8.13 32.36
CA LYS A 47 -17.29 6.71 32.53
C LYS A 47 -17.77 6.10 31.21
N PHE A 48 -18.74 6.71 30.54
CA PHE A 48 -19.26 6.22 29.26
C PHE A 48 -18.16 6.12 28.20
N ARG A 49 -17.32 7.16 28.07
CA ARG A 49 -16.16 7.13 27.16
C ARG A 49 -15.21 5.98 27.48
N THR A 50 -14.90 5.77 28.77
CA THR A 50 -14.03 4.67 29.17
C THR A 50 -14.65 3.30 28.89
N GLU A 51 -15.95 3.10 29.16
CA GLU A 51 -16.65 1.85 28.85
C GLU A 51 -16.67 1.56 27.35
N GLU A 52 -16.93 2.57 26.52
CA GLU A 52 -16.89 2.45 25.06
C GLU A 52 -15.48 2.09 24.56
N THR A 53 -14.43 2.69 25.14
CA THR A 53 -13.05 2.33 24.79
C THR A 53 -12.69 0.90 25.19
N ILE A 54 -13.17 0.43 26.35
CA ILE A 54 -12.96 -0.95 26.82
C ILE A 54 -13.67 -1.94 25.89
N LEU A 55 -14.93 -1.66 25.51
CA LEU A 55 -15.70 -2.51 24.59
C LEU A 55 -15.04 -2.61 23.21
N ARG A 56 -14.57 -1.49 22.66
CA ARG A 56 -13.85 -1.47 21.38
C ARG A 56 -12.56 -2.28 21.45
N LEU A 57 -11.74 -2.10 22.51
CA LEU A 57 -10.52 -2.88 22.70
C LEU A 57 -10.81 -4.38 22.84
N ALA A 58 -11.86 -4.77 23.55
CA ALA A 58 -12.27 -6.18 23.68
C ALA A 58 -12.70 -6.77 22.32
N GLN A 59 -13.42 -6.01 21.51
CA GLN A 59 -13.81 -6.40 20.15
C GLN A 59 -12.60 -6.58 19.24
N ASP A 60 -11.66 -5.63 19.27
CA ASP A 60 -10.42 -5.69 18.48
C ASP A 60 -9.56 -6.90 18.86
N HIS A 61 -9.46 -7.22 20.16
CA HIS A 61 -8.80 -8.43 20.63
C HIS A 61 -9.47 -9.71 20.14
N LEU A 62 -10.80 -9.81 20.19
CA LEU A 62 -11.55 -10.96 19.66
C LEU A 62 -11.35 -11.17 18.15
N ILE A 63 -11.36 -10.08 17.37
CA ILE A 63 -11.10 -10.12 15.92
C ILE A 63 -9.66 -10.57 15.65
N THR A 64 -8.71 -10.02 16.41
CA THR A 64 -7.29 -10.37 16.30
C THR A 64 -7.08 -11.85 16.62
N ASP A 65 -7.69 -12.39 17.68
CA ASP A 65 -7.57 -13.80 18.06
C ASP A 65 -8.18 -14.76 17.03
N LYS A 66 -9.32 -14.39 16.43
CA LYS A 66 -9.91 -15.18 15.34
C LYS A 66 -9.02 -15.16 14.09
N ALA A 67 -8.41 -14.01 13.78
CA ALA A 67 -7.47 -13.84 12.68
C ALA A 67 -6.17 -14.61 12.92
N THR A 68 -5.60 -14.59 14.13
CA THR A 68 -4.40 -15.35 14.50
C THR A 68 -4.65 -16.85 14.45
N ALA A 69 -5.79 -17.33 14.97
CA ALA A 69 -6.19 -18.74 14.87
C ALA A 69 -6.33 -19.21 13.42
N TYR A 70 -6.93 -18.39 12.55
CA TYR A 70 -7.01 -18.70 11.11
C TYR A 70 -5.63 -18.72 10.45
N ARG A 71 -4.76 -17.75 10.75
CA ARG A 71 -3.37 -17.71 10.25
C ARG A 71 -2.56 -18.92 10.69
N LEU A 72 -2.68 -19.35 11.95
CA LEU A 72 -2.05 -20.57 12.46
C LEU A 72 -2.54 -21.82 11.73
N LYS A 73 -3.84 -21.93 11.47
CA LYS A 73 -4.41 -23.03 10.67
C LYS A 73 -3.87 -23.04 9.24
N LEU A 74 -3.71 -21.86 8.63
CA LEU A 74 -3.14 -21.72 7.28
C LEU A 74 -1.66 -22.08 7.25
N LEU A 75 -0.90 -21.67 8.28
CA LEU A 75 0.49 -22.02 8.47
C LEU A 75 0.66 -23.53 8.65
N GLY A 76 -0.18 -24.18 9.46
CA GLY A 76 -0.17 -25.64 9.64
C GLY A 76 -0.43 -26.38 8.32
N LYS A 77 -1.44 -25.96 7.55
CA LYS A 77 -1.71 -26.51 6.21
C LYS A 77 -0.54 -26.28 5.23
N SER A 78 0.13 -25.14 5.31
CA SER A 78 1.30 -24.83 4.49
C SER A 78 2.49 -25.73 4.85
N GLN A 79 2.76 -25.91 6.14
CA GLN A 79 3.80 -26.81 6.65
C GLN A 79 3.53 -28.27 6.28
N GLU A 80 2.29 -28.74 6.36
CA GLU A 80 1.90 -30.09 5.94
C GLU A 80 2.11 -30.30 4.44
N LYS A 81 1.72 -29.33 3.60
CA LYS A 81 2.00 -29.35 2.16
C LYS A 81 3.50 -29.39 1.88
N ARG A 82 4.30 -28.57 2.57
CA ARG A 82 5.76 -28.55 2.43
C ARG A 82 6.35 -29.92 2.77
N ARG A 83 5.97 -30.50 3.92
CA ARG A 83 6.41 -31.84 4.33
C ARG A 83 6.04 -32.92 3.31
N ASN A 84 4.85 -32.85 2.72
CA ASN A 84 4.43 -33.79 1.67
C ASN A 84 5.26 -33.65 0.39
N VAL A 85 5.63 -32.43 0.02
CA VAL A 85 6.53 -32.16 -1.12
C VAL A 85 7.95 -32.65 -0.82
N ASP A 86 8.46 -32.44 0.39
CA ASP A 86 9.79 -32.94 0.78
C ASP A 86 9.83 -34.48 0.76
N LEU A 87 8.77 -35.13 1.24
CA LEU A 87 8.63 -36.59 1.17
C LEU A 87 8.53 -37.09 -0.28
N SER A 88 7.81 -36.40 -1.16
CA SER A 88 7.73 -36.80 -2.58
C SER A 88 9.05 -36.58 -3.30
N LEU A 89 9.75 -35.48 -3.02
CA LEU A 89 11.08 -35.21 -3.54
C LEU A 89 12.08 -36.29 -3.13
N SER A 90 12.09 -36.66 -1.84
CA SER A 90 12.95 -37.74 -1.34
C SER A 90 12.67 -39.08 -2.04
N LYS A 91 11.40 -39.41 -2.30
CA LYS A 91 11.01 -40.60 -3.08
C LYS A 91 11.52 -40.55 -4.52
N VAL A 92 11.38 -39.41 -5.19
CA VAL A 92 11.86 -39.22 -6.57
C VAL A 92 13.38 -39.28 -6.64
N GLN A 93 14.09 -38.69 -5.68
CA GLN A 93 15.56 -38.78 -5.59
C GLN A 93 16.03 -40.22 -5.38
N ASN A 94 15.34 -41.00 -4.56
CA ASN A 94 15.65 -42.42 -4.37
C ASN A 94 15.41 -43.22 -5.66
N GLN A 95 14.29 -43.00 -6.35
CA GLN A 95 14.01 -43.63 -7.64
C GLN A 95 15.07 -43.28 -8.69
N LEU A 96 15.46 -42.01 -8.78
CA LEU A 96 16.52 -41.56 -9.69
C LEU A 96 17.85 -42.26 -9.39
N SER A 97 18.20 -42.41 -8.11
CA SER A 97 19.43 -43.10 -7.69
C SER A 97 19.42 -44.57 -8.09
N ILE A 98 18.29 -45.25 -7.95
CA ILE A 98 18.11 -46.64 -8.40
C ILE A 98 18.26 -46.75 -9.92
N SER A 99 17.58 -45.88 -10.68
CA SER A 99 17.69 -45.88 -12.14
C SER A 99 19.10 -45.55 -12.63
N MET A 100 19.82 -44.62 -11.98
CA MET A 100 21.22 -44.33 -12.30
C MET A 100 22.12 -45.56 -12.06
N LEU A 101 21.90 -46.28 -10.96
CA LEU A 101 22.63 -47.52 -10.68
C LEU A 101 22.35 -48.59 -11.75
N GLU A 102 21.10 -48.75 -12.17
CA GLU A 102 20.73 -49.69 -13.25
C GLU A 102 21.37 -49.33 -14.58
N VAL A 103 21.39 -48.03 -14.93
CA VAL A 103 22.07 -47.55 -16.14
C VAL A 103 23.56 -47.88 -16.09
N GLU A 104 24.23 -47.66 -14.96
CA GLU A 104 25.67 -47.96 -14.84
C GLU A 104 25.94 -49.47 -14.90
N LYS A 105 25.07 -50.30 -14.31
CA LYS A 105 25.13 -51.77 -14.46
C LYS A 105 25.00 -52.19 -15.92
N LEU A 106 24.01 -51.68 -16.63
CA LEU A 106 23.82 -51.97 -18.06
C LEU A 106 25.01 -51.50 -18.90
N ARG A 107 25.58 -50.34 -18.56
CA ARG A 107 26.77 -49.81 -19.22
C ARG A 107 27.98 -50.72 -19.05
N CYS A 108 28.17 -51.29 -17.86
CA CYS A 108 29.22 -52.28 -17.58
C CYS A 108 29.00 -53.57 -18.40
N VAL A 109 27.77 -54.09 -18.48
CA VAL A 109 27.45 -55.25 -19.33
C VAL A 109 27.76 -54.97 -20.80
N VAL A 110 27.31 -53.82 -21.32
CA VAL A 110 27.59 -53.43 -22.71
C VAL A 110 29.10 -53.32 -22.98
N PHE A 111 29.87 -52.78 -22.04
CA PHE A 111 31.32 -52.69 -22.16
C PHE A 111 31.98 -54.07 -22.25
N ASN A 112 31.58 -55.01 -21.39
CA ASN A 112 32.09 -56.38 -21.39
C ASN A 112 31.73 -57.14 -22.66
N GLU A 113 30.48 -57.04 -23.12
CA GLU A 113 30.02 -57.67 -24.36
C GLU A 113 30.75 -57.11 -25.59
N ARG A 114 31.05 -55.80 -25.63
CA ARG A 114 31.88 -55.21 -26.69
C ARG A 114 33.29 -55.80 -26.69
N ALA A 115 33.94 -55.89 -25.53
CA ALA A 115 35.27 -56.47 -25.43
C ALA A 115 35.29 -57.95 -25.85
N TYR A 116 34.27 -58.72 -25.49
CA TYR A 116 34.11 -60.11 -25.92
C TYR A 116 33.90 -60.23 -27.44
N ASN A 117 33.08 -59.34 -28.02
CA ASN A 117 32.83 -59.30 -29.45
C ASN A 117 34.10 -58.93 -30.24
N ASP A 118 34.89 -57.97 -29.76
CA ASP A 118 36.17 -57.62 -30.37
C ASP A 118 37.15 -58.81 -30.34
N SER A 119 37.26 -59.52 -29.21
CA SER A 119 38.05 -60.76 -29.11
C SER A 119 37.56 -61.81 -30.11
N THR A 120 36.26 -62.01 -30.23
CA THR A 120 35.67 -62.96 -31.18
C THR A 120 35.97 -62.57 -32.63
N LYS A 121 35.90 -61.28 -32.96
CA LYS A 121 36.24 -60.74 -34.28
C LYS A 121 37.70 -60.98 -34.63
N THR A 122 38.63 -60.82 -33.68
CA THR A 122 40.05 -61.16 -33.91
C THR A 122 40.27 -62.65 -34.14
N LYS A 123 39.58 -63.52 -33.39
CA LYS A 123 39.63 -64.98 -33.59
C LYS A 123 39.09 -65.39 -34.96
N LEU A 124 37.99 -64.79 -35.40
CA LEU A 124 37.40 -65.01 -36.72
C LEU A 124 38.40 -64.64 -37.82
N LYS A 125 38.98 -63.44 -37.75
CA LYS A 125 40.00 -62.98 -38.72
C LYS A 125 41.21 -63.93 -38.80
N ASN A 126 41.65 -64.46 -37.66
CA ASN A 126 42.73 -65.44 -37.63
C ASN A 126 42.33 -66.79 -38.26
N ALA A 127 41.08 -67.24 -38.05
CA ALA A 127 40.55 -68.45 -38.67
C ALA A 127 40.39 -68.29 -40.19
N GLU A 128 39.90 -67.14 -40.66
CA GLU A 128 39.82 -66.79 -42.09
C GLU A 128 41.19 -66.81 -42.76
N ASN A 129 42.21 -66.23 -42.12
CA ASN A 129 43.59 -66.27 -42.61
C ASN A 129 44.10 -67.72 -42.72
N LYS A 130 43.86 -68.56 -41.70
CA LYS A 130 44.23 -69.98 -41.74
C LYS A 130 43.49 -70.72 -42.87
N SER A 131 42.19 -70.46 -43.04
CA SER A 131 41.40 -71.05 -44.12
C SER A 131 41.98 -70.70 -45.49
N SER A 132 42.32 -69.43 -45.72
CA SER A 132 42.98 -68.98 -46.96
C SER A 132 44.31 -69.70 -47.21
N THR A 133 45.13 -69.92 -46.17
CA THR A 133 46.38 -70.68 -46.34
C THR A 133 46.16 -72.15 -46.69
N LEU A 134 45.14 -72.79 -46.09
CA LEU A 134 44.77 -74.18 -46.39
C LEU A 134 44.19 -74.29 -47.81
N GLU A 135 43.37 -73.35 -48.24
CA GLU A 135 42.81 -73.31 -49.59
C GLU A 135 43.92 -73.18 -50.65
N ASN A 136 44.93 -72.35 -50.39
CA ASN A 136 46.12 -72.26 -51.25
C ASN A 136 46.93 -73.56 -51.26
N GLY A 137 47.01 -74.27 -50.14
CA GLY A 137 47.61 -75.61 -50.06
C GLY A 137 46.85 -76.65 -50.87
N LEU A 138 45.52 -76.67 -50.77
CA LEU A 138 44.65 -77.55 -51.54
C LEU A 138 44.77 -77.32 -53.05
N LYS A 139 44.84 -76.06 -53.49
CA LYS A 139 45.07 -75.72 -54.91
C LYS A 139 46.39 -76.32 -55.43
N LYS A 140 47.46 -76.29 -54.63
CA LYS A 140 48.76 -76.91 -55.01
C LYS A 140 48.65 -78.43 -55.11
N ILE A 141 48.00 -79.09 -54.16
CA ILE A 141 47.79 -80.55 -54.19
C ILE A 141 46.91 -80.96 -55.37
N HIS A 142 45.87 -80.18 -55.67
CA HIS A 142 44.99 -80.44 -56.80
C HIS A 142 45.75 -80.43 -58.14
N ILE A 143 46.64 -79.45 -58.35
CA ILE A 143 47.53 -79.41 -59.53
C ILE A 143 48.42 -80.66 -59.60
N GLN A 144 48.95 -81.14 -58.46
CA GLN A 144 49.77 -82.36 -58.44
C GLN A 144 48.99 -83.63 -58.78
N ILE A 145 47.74 -83.73 -58.31
CA ILE A 145 46.86 -84.87 -58.62
C ILE A 145 46.56 -84.89 -60.12
N GLU A 146 46.27 -83.74 -60.72
CA GLU A 146 45.97 -83.64 -62.15
C GLU A 146 47.17 -84.09 -63.02
N ILE A 147 48.40 -83.76 -62.63
CA ILE A 147 49.63 -84.23 -63.31
C ILE A 147 49.77 -85.76 -63.19
N LYS A 148 49.50 -86.34 -62.01
CA LYS A 148 49.58 -87.79 -61.78
C LYS A 148 48.48 -88.57 -62.53
N MET A 149 47.27 -88.03 -62.63
CA MET A 149 46.19 -88.65 -63.41
C MET A 149 46.54 -88.78 -64.90
N LYS A 150 47.13 -87.74 -65.50
CA LYS A 150 47.59 -87.78 -66.91
C LYS A 150 48.69 -88.82 -67.15
N LEU A 151 49.51 -89.13 -66.14
CA LEU A 151 50.52 -90.19 -66.22
C LEU A 151 49.88 -91.60 -66.11
N TYR A 152 48.86 -91.75 -65.27
CA TYR A 152 48.15 -93.01 -65.10
C TYR A 152 47.42 -93.46 -66.37
N GLU A 153 46.70 -92.55 -67.04
CA GLU A 153 46.05 -92.82 -68.33
C GLU A 153 47.02 -93.34 -69.39
N LYS A 154 48.25 -92.82 -69.40
CA LYS A 154 49.30 -93.21 -70.35
C LYS A 154 49.84 -94.64 -70.12
N ILE A 155 49.77 -95.14 -68.89
CA ILE A 155 50.16 -96.51 -68.53
C ILE A 155 49.01 -97.48 -68.84
N ASN A 156 47.76 -97.07 -68.62
CA ASN A 156 46.59 -97.89 -68.90
C ASN A 156 46.45 -98.20 -70.40
N CYS A 157 46.73 -97.24 -71.29
CA CYS A 157 46.75 -97.49 -72.74
C CYS A 157 47.82 -98.53 -73.18
N LYS A 158 48.93 -98.68 -72.43
CA LYS A 158 49.96 -99.69 -72.73
C LYS A 158 49.61 -101.09 -72.23
N ILE A 159 48.73 -101.19 -71.23
CA ILE A 159 48.24 -102.46 -70.71
C ILE A 159 47.13 -103.00 -71.62
N GLU A 160 46.26 -102.12 -72.14
CA GLU A 160 45.23 -102.48 -73.13
C GLU A 160 45.81 -102.95 -74.48
N GLU A 161 47.01 -102.49 -74.88
CA GLU A 161 47.76 -102.99 -76.05
C GLU A 161 48.39 -104.38 -75.82
N MET A 162 48.64 -104.78 -74.55
CA MET A 162 49.23 -106.07 -74.19
C MET A 162 48.18 -107.18 -73.97
N ASP A 163 46.96 -106.83 -73.57
CA ASP A 163 45.85 -107.78 -73.40
C ASP A 163 45.21 -108.21 -74.74
N HIS A 164 45.52 -107.54 -75.85
CA HIS A 164 45.01 -107.87 -77.19
C HIS A 164 45.85 -108.94 -77.95
N LEU A 165 47.01 -109.36 -77.40
CA LEU A 165 48.01 -110.22 -78.07
C LEU A 165 48.15 -111.65 -77.49
N PHE A 166 47.46 -112.01 -76.42
CA PHE A 166 47.46 -113.39 -75.90
C PHE A 166 46.04 -113.83 -75.50
N GLY A 167 45.29 -114.28 -76.49
CA GLY A 167 44.18 -115.20 -76.28
C GLY A 167 44.61 -116.58 -76.74
N ASP A 168 44.54 -117.59 -75.88
CA ASP A 168 44.21 -118.92 -76.37
C ASP A 168 43.57 -119.81 -75.30
N ALA A 169 42.48 -120.44 -75.73
CA ALA A 169 41.71 -121.41 -74.98
C ALA A 169 41.97 -122.78 -75.59
N SER A 170 42.53 -123.73 -74.82
CA SER A 170 42.55 -125.14 -75.22
C SER A 170 42.77 -126.06 -74.02
N GLY A 171 41.94 -127.09 -73.87
CA GLY A 171 42.20 -128.18 -72.93
C GLY A 171 41.01 -129.12 -72.68
N ASN A 172 40.98 -130.22 -73.45
CA ASN A 172 40.60 -131.61 -73.11
C ASN A 172 39.26 -131.90 -72.35
N PRO A 173 38.34 -132.79 -72.82
CA PRO A 173 36.98 -132.99 -72.23
C PRO A 173 36.91 -133.42 -70.76
N THR A 174 37.96 -134.01 -70.19
CA THR A 174 38.02 -134.43 -68.77
C THR A 174 38.70 -133.38 -67.89
N ASP A 175 39.70 -132.67 -68.41
CA ASP A 175 40.20 -131.43 -67.81
C ASP A 175 39.20 -130.28 -67.94
N LEU A 176 38.29 -130.28 -68.91
CA LEU A 176 37.13 -129.40 -69.00
C LEU A 176 36.13 -129.67 -67.89
N LYS A 177 36.03 -130.90 -67.37
CA LYS A 177 35.17 -131.27 -66.25
C LYS A 177 35.80 -130.88 -64.92
N ILE A 178 37.11 -131.11 -64.74
CA ILE A 178 37.87 -130.66 -63.56
C ILE A 178 37.98 -129.13 -63.57
N LYS A 179 38.36 -128.50 -64.69
CA LYS A 179 38.30 -127.04 -64.86
C LYS A 179 36.87 -126.53 -64.80
N GLN A 180 35.83 -127.26 -65.19
CA GLN A 180 34.43 -126.83 -64.93
C GLN A 180 34.10 -126.88 -63.44
N LEU A 181 34.57 -127.89 -62.71
CA LEU A 181 34.33 -128.01 -61.28
C LEU A 181 35.17 -127.01 -60.48
N GLU A 182 36.45 -126.80 -60.83
CA GLU A 182 37.32 -125.76 -60.29
C GLU A 182 36.81 -124.38 -60.67
N LYS A 183 36.32 -124.18 -61.90
CA LYS A 183 35.67 -122.93 -62.31
C LYS A 183 34.31 -122.77 -61.63
N SER A 184 33.57 -123.84 -61.33
CA SER A 184 32.31 -123.80 -60.57
C SER A 184 32.57 -123.50 -59.09
N ILE A 185 33.61 -124.08 -58.50
CA ILE A 185 34.10 -123.77 -57.15
C ILE A 185 34.61 -122.33 -57.12
N HIS A 186 35.40 -121.89 -58.10
CA HIS A 186 35.92 -120.54 -58.16
C HIS A 186 34.82 -119.50 -58.42
N ILE A 187 33.83 -119.82 -59.26
CA ILE A 187 32.60 -119.04 -59.43
C ILE A 187 31.84 -119.00 -58.10
N GLY A 188 31.74 -120.13 -57.39
CA GLY A 188 31.12 -120.20 -56.07
C GLY A 188 31.85 -119.38 -55.01
N GLU A 189 33.18 -119.42 -54.97
CA GLU A 189 34.03 -118.61 -54.08
C GLU A 189 33.96 -117.12 -54.42
N LEU A 190 33.84 -116.79 -55.71
CA LEU A 190 33.64 -115.43 -56.17
C LEU A 190 32.25 -114.92 -55.78
N GLN A 191 31.20 -115.74 -55.96
CA GLN A 191 29.84 -115.47 -55.49
C GLN A 191 29.77 -115.35 -53.96
N VAL A 192 30.52 -116.16 -53.21
CA VAL A 192 30.62 -116.05 -51.74
C VAL A 192 31.30 -114.74 -51.35
N ARG A 193 32.39 -114.34 -52.03
CA ARG A 193 33.03 -113.04 -51.81
C ARG A 193 32.12 -111.87 -52.15
N GLU A 194 31.38 -111.95 -53.27
CA GLU A 194 30.38 -110.95 -53.66
C GLU A 194 29.26 -110.86 -52.61
N HIS A 195 28.74 -111.99 -52.12
CA HIS A 195 27.75 -112.01 -51.06
C HIS A 195 28.30 -111.49 -49.72
N GLN A 196 29.55 -111.79 -49.37
CA GLN A 196 30.21 -111.23 -48.19
C GLN A 196 30.39 -109.70 -48.32
N GLN A 197 30.81 -109.22 -49.48
CA GLN A 197 30.93 -107.79 -49.76
C GLN A 197 29.56 -107.10 -49.72
N PHE A 198 28.53 -107.74 -50.30
CA PHE A 198 27.15 -107.27 -50.22
C PHE A 198 26.63 -107.25 -48.79
N TRP A 199 26.95 -108.27 -47.99
CA TRP A 199 26.58 -108.34 -46.58
C TRP A 199 27.27 -107.24 -45.75
N ILE A 200 28.58 -106.99 -45.96
CA ILE A 200 29.30 -105.87 -45.32
C ILE A 200 28.71 -104.53 -45.75
N MET A 201 28.37 -104.37 -47.02
CA MET A 201 27.70 -103.16 -47.53
C MET A 201 26.35 -102.95 -46.83
N LEU A 202 25.54 -104.01 -46.70
CA LEU A 202 24.24 -103.96 -46.03
C LEU A 202 24.38 -103.70 -44.53
N GLN A 203 25.36 -104.31 -43.87
CA GLN A 203 25.68 -104.08 -42.46
C GLN A 203 26.09 -102.62 -42.24
N ASN A 204 27.00 -102.09 -43.06
CA ASN A 204 27.40 -100.68 -43.02
C ASN A 204 26.22 -99.75 -43.28
N HIS A 205 25.35 -100.10 -44.23
CA HIS A 205 24.12 -99.33 -44.49
C HIS A 205 23.20 -99.33 -43.26
N PHE A 206 23.00 -100.48 -42.61
CA PHE A 206 22.20 -100.60 -41.40
C PHE A 206 22.79 -99.80 -40.23
N VAL A 207 24.11 -99.87 -40.01
CA VAL A 207 24.81 -99.07 -38.99
C VAL A 207 24.64 -97.58 -39.27
N ASN A 208 24.82 -97.14 -40.52
CA ASN A 208 24.62 -95.75 -40.94
C ASN A 208 23.17 -95.28 -40.73
N LEU A 209 22.18 -96.11 -41.06
CA LEU A 209 20.76 -95.81 -40.81
C LEU A 209 20.46 -95.73 -39.31
N SER A 210 21.03 -96.63 -38.51
CA SER A 210 20.89 -96.61 -37.04
C SER A 210 21.49 -95.34 -36.43
N GLN A 211 22.67 -94.92 -36.91
CA GLN A 211 23.30 -93.67 -36.50
C GLN A 211 22.44 -92.47 -36.89
N LYS A 212 21.96 -92.39 -38.14
CA LYS A 212 21.05 -91.33 -38.60
C LYS A 212 19.78 -91.26 -37.75
N ARG A 213 19.17 -92.40 -37.42
CA ARG A 213 18.00 -92.46 -36.52
C ARG A 213 18.34 -91.90 -35.15
N ASN A 214 19.51 -92.22 -34.59
CA ASN A 214 19.93 -91.72 -33.29
C ASN A 214 20.17 -90.21 -33.31
N ASP A 215 20.82 -89.70 -34.37
CA ASP A 215 21.04 -88.26 -34.57
C ASP A 215 19.71 -87.50 -34.70
N GLN A 216 18.76 -88.02 -35.50
CA GLN A 216 17.41 -87.47 -35.60
C GLN A 216 16.66 -87.47 -34.26
N LEU A 217 16.82 -88.53 -33.44
CA LEU A 217 16.20 -88.59 -32.12
C LEU A 217 16.78 -87.52 -31.19
N ASN A 218 18.10 -87.30 -31.24
CA ASN A 218 18.76 -86.23 -30.50
C ASN A 218 18.27 -84.84 -30.95
N GLU A 219 18.15 -84.61 -32.27
CA GLU A 219 17.58 -83.36 -32.81
C GLU A 219 16.14 -83.14 -32.34
N ILE A 220 15.30 -84.17 -32.33
CA ILE A 220 13.93 -84.10 -31.81
C ILE A 220 13.93 -83.73 -30.31
N GLN A 221 14.85 -84.28 -29.51
CA GLN A 221 14.95 -83.91 -28.10
C GLN A 221 15.39 -82.46 -27.90
N VAL A 222 16.38 -81.99 -28.68
CA VAL A 222 16.85 -80.60 -28.61
C VAL A 222 15.75 -79.62 -29.03
N THR A 223 15.06 -79.89 -30.14
CA THR A 223 13.96 -79.05 -30.63
C THR A 223 12.78 -79.02 -29.64
N ARG A 224 12.45 -80.13 -28.98
CA ARG A 224 11.45 -80.15 -27.89
C ARG A 224 11.85 -79.27 -26.71
N LYS A 225 13.12 -79.31 -26.29
CA LYS A 225 13.64 -78.42 -25.23
C LYS A 225 13.56 -76.96 -25.64
N GLN A 226 13.99 -76.63 -26.86
CA GLN A 226 13.90 -75.26 -27.40
C GLN A 226 12.45 -74.76 -27.44
N LEU A 227 11.52 -75.60 -27.90
CA LEU A 227 10.10 -75.27 -27.96
C LEU A 227 9.49 -75.04 -26.56
N SER A 228 9.91 -75.81 -25.55
CA SER A 228 9.53 -75.57 -24.15
C SER A 228 10.03 -74.22 -23.63
N ILE A 229 11.29 -73.86 -23.92
CA ILE A 229 11.86 -72.56 -23.55
C ILE A 229 11.11 -71.42 -24.25
N ILE A 230 10.80 -71.55 -25.54
CA ILE A 230 10.05 -70.55 -26.30
C ILE A 230 8.65 -70.37 -25.73
N ARG A 231 7.94 -71.47 -25.41
CA ARG A 231 6.61 -71.41 -24.75
C ARG A 231 6.68 -70.68 -23.42
N GLN A 232 7.69 -70.95 -22.60
CA GLN A 232 7.87 -70.25 -21.32
C GLN A 232 8.16 -68.75 -21.53
N LYS A 233 8.98 -68.39 -22.51
CA LYS A 233 9.26 -66.98 -22.86
C LYS A 233 8.02 -66.25 -23.38
N SER A 234 7.19 -66.92 -24.20
CA SER A 234 5.91 -66.39 -24.66
C SER A 234 5.00 -66.08 -23.48
N LEU A 235 4.80 -67.05 -22.57
CA LEU A 235 3.95 -66.86 -21.40
C LEU A 235 4.41 -65.69 -20.51
N LYS A 236 5.72 -65.56 -20.29
CA LYS A 236 6.29 -64.42 -19.54
C LYS A 236 6.01 -63.09 -20.24
N SER A 237 6.18 -63.05 -21.56
CA SER A 237 5.92 -61.84 -22.36
C SER A 237 4.43 -61.47 -22.32
N ASP A 238 3.54 -62.45 -22.39
CA ASP A 238 2.08 -62.24 -22.30
C ASP A 238 1.68 -61.66 -20.93
N GLN A 239 2.27 -62.18 -19.85
CA GLN A 239 2.06 -61.66 -18.49
C GLN A 239 2.57 -60.23 -18.33
N GLU A 240 3.75 -59.92 -18.85
CA GLU A 240 4.31 -58.56 -18.83
C GLU A 240 3.45 -57.58 -19.64
N LEU A 241 2.94 -58.02 -20.80
CA LEU A 241 2.03 -57.24 -21.65
C LEU A 241 0.72 -56.95 -20.92
N GLU A 242 0.13 -57.94 -20.25
CA GLU A 242 -1.11 -57.75 -19.49
C GLU A 242 -0.93 -56.78 -18.31
N ILE A 243 0.21 -56.84 -17.60
CA ILE A 243 0.54 -55.88 -16.54
C ILE A 243 0.69 -54.48 -17.11
N SER A 244 1.40 -54.34 -18.24
CA SER A 244 1.57 -53.05 -18.93
C SER A 244 0.21 -52.48 -19.39
N HIS A 245 -0.65 -53.32 -19.93
CA HIS A 245 -1.99 -52.94 -20.38
C HIS A 245 -2.88 -52.47 -19.22
N ARG A 246 -2.82 -53.14 -18.05
CA ARG A 246 -3.50 -52.68 -16.83
C ARG A 246 -3.00 -51.31 -16.37
N LYS A 247 -1.68 -51.10 -16.33
CA LYS A 247 -1.10 -49.79 -15.99
C LYS A 247 -1.52 -48.70 -16.97
N ALA A 248 -1.57 -49.00 -18.27
CA ALA A 248 -2.03 -48.05 -19.29
C ALA A 248 -3.49 -47.63 -19.07
N LYS A 249 -4.38 -48.58 -18.74
CA LYS A 249 -5.78 -48.28 -18.39
C LYS A 249 -5.90 -47.43 -17.12
N GLU A 250 -5.13 -47.73 -16.08
CA GLU A 250 -5.10 -46.92 -14.85
C GLU A 250 -4.64 -45.48 -15.13
N LEU A 251 -3.56 -45.32 -15.90
CA LEU A 251 -3.09 -43.99 -16.33
C LEU A 251 -4.14 -43.24 -17.14
N GLN A 252 -4.86 -43.91 -18.04
CA GLN A 252 -5.94 -43.30 -18.81
C GLN A 252 -7.08 -42.80 -17.92
N ILE A 253 -7.43 -43.55 -16.87
CA ILE A 253 -8.43 -43.13 -15.86
C ILE A 253 -7.93 -41.90 -15.10
N PHE A 254 -6.66 -41.88 -14.67
CA PHE A 254 -6.08 -40.73 -13.99
C PHE A 254 -6.03 -39.49 -14.87
N ILE A 255 -5.65 -39.64 -16.14
CA ILE A 255 -5.67 -38.54 -17.12
C ILE A 255 -7.07 -37.97 -17.23
N LYS A 256 -8.11 -38.80 -17.44
CA LYS A 256 -9.50 -38.33 -17.50
C LYS A 256 -9.91 -37.58 -16.24
N LYS A 257 -9.59 -38.12 -15.05
CA LYS A 257 -9.89 -37.48 -13.76
C LYS A 257 -9.22 -36.12 -13.63
N PHE A 258 -7.95 -35.99 -14.04
CA PHE A 258 -7.24 -34.72 -13.98
C PHE A 258 -7.71 -33.72 -15.03
N THR A 259 -8.05 -34.16 -16.23
CA THR A 259 -8.66 -33.31 -17.27
C THR A 259 -9.97 -32.71 -16.79
N SER A 260 -10.89 -33.53 -16.25
CA SER A 260 -12.16 -33.00 -15.70
C SER A 260 -11.94 -32.05 -14.53
N LYS A 261 -10.92 -32.28 -13.68
CA LYS A 261 -10.58 -31.36 -12.60
C LYS A 261 -10.01 -30.04 -13.12
N LEU A 262 -9.23 -30.08 -14.19
CA LEU A 262 -8.69 -28.89 -14.86
C LEU A 262 -9.82 -28.07 -15.50
N GLU A 263 -10.76 -28.71 -16.19
CA GLU A 263 -11.95 -28.06 -16.76
C GLU A 263 -12.76 -27.33 -15.68
N LEU A 264 -13.08 -28.02 -14.58
CA LEU A 264 -13.79 -27.41 -13.44
C LEU A 264 -13.03 -26.25 -12.80
N LEU A 265 -11.70 -26.32 -12.75
CA LEU A 265 -10.89 -25.22 -12.24
C LEU A 265 -10.88 -24.04 -13.21
N ASN A 266 -10.79 -24.31 -14.51
CA ASN A 266 -10.82 -23.31 -15.56
C ASN A 266 -12.15 -22.55 -15.56
N ASP A 267 -13.28 -23.26 -15.42
CA ASP A 267 -14.60 -22.65 -15.28
C ASP A 267 -14.71 -21.74 -14.06
N LYS A 268 -14.15 -22.15 -12.92
CA LYS A 268 -14.11 -21.32 -11.71
C LYS A 268 -13.26 -20.08 -11.89
N ILE A 269 -12.11 -20.21 -12.56
CA ILE A 269 -11.23 -19.07 -12.88
C ILE A 269 -11.96 -18.11 -13.82
N TYR A 270 -12.61 -18.63 -14.86
CA TYR A 270 -13.38 -17.84 -15.81
C TYR A 270 -14.53 -17.08 -15.14
N LYS A 271 -15.33 -17.75 -14.32
CA LYS A 271 -16.41 -17.10 -13.55
C LYS A 271 -15.87 -16.03 -12.59
N LYS A 272 -14.74 -16.31 -11.92
CA LYS A 272 -14.12 -15.33 -11.03
C LYS A 272 -13.57 -14.12 -11.79
N ARG A 273 -13.01 -14.33 -12.98
CA ARG A 273 -12.55 -13.25 -13.87
C ARG A 273 -13.73 -12.37 -14.29
N ILE A 274 -14.81 -12.94 -14.79
CA ILE A 274 -16.01 -12.17 -15.14
C ILE A 274 -16.52 -11.35 -13.96
N HIS A 275 -16.59 -11.96 -12.77
CA HIS A 275 -17.06 -11.26 -11.58
C HIS A 275 -16.14 -10.08 -11.21
N HIS A 276 -14.82 -10.28 -11.28
CA HIS A 276 -13.85 -9.21 -11.08
C HIS A 276 -14.00 -8.09 -12.12
N ASP A 277 -14.15 -8.43 -13.41
CA ASP A 277 -14.31 -7.44 -14.48
C ASP A 277 -15.60 -6.60 -14.27
N VAL A 278 -16.66 -7.21 -13.74
CA VAL A 278 -17.90 -6.50 -13.36
C VAL A 278 -17.66 -5.59 -12.14
N GLU A 279 -17.03 -6.10 -11.07
CA GLU A 279 -16.72 -5.30 -9.87
C GLU A 279 -15.79 -4.12 -10.20
N GLU A 280 -14.81 -4.32 -11.08
CA GLU A 280 -13.89 -3.28 -11.56
C GLU A 280 -14.64 -2.21 -12.37
N SER A 281 -15.55 -2.62 -13.26
CA SER A 281 -16.40 -1.68 -13.99
C SER A 281 -17.38 -0.91 -13.10
N GLU A 282 -17.92 -1.55 -12.06
CA GLU A 282 -18.79 -0.88 -11.07
C GLU A 282 -17.99 0.13 -10.25
N PHE A 283 -16.79 -0.24 -9.80
CA PHE A 283 -15.88 0.65 -9.08
C PHE A 283 -15.47 1.87 -9.92
N ASP A 284 -15.11 1.66 -11.20
CA ASP A 284 -14.76 2.76 -12.10
C ASP A 284 -15.94 3.73 -12.30
N HIS A 285 -17.16 3.20 -12.35
CA HIS A 285 -18.37 4.02 -12.46
C HIS A 285 -18.62 4.84 -11.18
N GLU A 286 -18.55 4.20 -10.01
CA GLU A 286 -18.70 4.87 -8.71
C GLU A 286 -17.63 5.95 -8.51
N GLN A 287 -16.37 5.65 -8.86
CA GLN A 287 -15.27 6.61 -8.80
C GLN A 287 -15.53 7.82 -9.73
N ALA A 288 -16.02 7.59 -10.94
CA ALA A 288 -16.36 8.66 -11.87
C ALA A 288 -17.50 9.54 -11.33
N GLU A 289 -18.55 8.93 -10.75
CA GLU A 289 -19.68 9.64 -10.15
C GLU A 289 -19.23 10.52 -8.96
N GLU A 290 -18.45 9.96 -8.04
CA GLU A 290 -17.93 10.70 -6.89
C GLU A 290 -16.97 11.83 -7.32
N THR A 291 -16.15 11.59 -8.34
CA THR A 291 -15.30 12.64 -8.93
C THR A 291 -16.14 13.76 -9.55
N GLN A 292 -17.28 13.43 -10.16
CA GLN A 292 -18.18 14.43 -10.72
C GLN A 292 -18.90 15.22 -9.62
N LYS A 293 -19.38 14.57 -8.56
CA LYS A 293 -19.96 15.23 -7.37
C LYS A 293 -18.96 16.19 -6.74
N LEU A 294 -17.70 15.77 -6.60
CA LEU A 294 -16.62 16.63 -6.08
C LEU A 294 -16.43 17.88 -6.94
N LYS A 295 -16.34 17.73 -8.28
CA LYS A 295 -16.21 18.88 -9.19
C LYS A 295 -17.39 19.84 -9.11
N ILE A 296 -18.61 19.33 -8.95
CA ILE A 296 -19.80 20.17 -8.78
C ILE A 296 -19.70 20.97 -7.48
N ALA A 297 -19.33 20.31 -6.37
CA ALA A 297 -19.15 20.98 -5.09
C ALA A 297 -18.02 22.03 -5.12
N GLU A 298 -16.90 21.73 -5.77
CA GLU A 298 -15.80 22.68 -5.99
C GLU A 298 -16.26 23.91 -6.79
N LEU A 299 -17.05 23.72 -7.85
CA LEU A 299 -17.62 24.82 -8.63
C LEU A 299 -18.63 25.65 -7.81
N GLU A 300 -19.39 25.04 -6.91
CA GLU A 300 -20.29 25.75 -6.00
C GLU A 300 -19.52 26.60 -4.99
N ILE A 301 -18.42 26.07 -4.44
CA ILE A 301 -17.54 26.82 -3.55
C ILE A 301 -16.96 28.04 -4.28
N LEU A 302 -16.44 27.88 -5.50
CA LEU A 302 -15.92 29.00 -6.29
C LEU A 302 -16.98 30.08 -6.55
N LYS A 303 -18.24 29.69 -6.79
CA LYS A 303 -19.35 30.65 -6.93
C LYS A 303 -19.62 31.41 -5.64
N LEU A 304 -19.59 30.73 -4.49
CA LEU A 304 -19.78 31.36 -3.18
C LEU A 304 -18.63 32.30 -2.85
N GLU A 305 -17.38 31.91 -3.13
CA GLU A 305 -16.20 32.78 -3.00
C GLU A 305 -16.33 34.02 -3.87
N GLY A 306 -16.75 33.88 -5.13
CA GLY A 306 -17.03 35.00 -6.02
C GLY A 306 -18.06 35.96 -5.42
N LYS A 307 -19.16 35.42 -4.87
CA LYS A 307 -20.20 36.22 -4.20
C LYS A 307 -19.69 36.92 -2.93
N ILE A 308 -18.80 36.29 -2.17
CA ILE A 308 -18.17 36.93 -1.00
C ILE A 308 -17.34 38.13 -1.45
N VAL A 309 -16.57 38.00 -2.52
CA VAL A 309 -15.76 39.11 -3.06
C VAL A 309 -16.66 40.25 -3.57
N GLU A 310 -17.75 39.93 -4.27
CA GLU A 310 -18.75 40.93 -4.70
C GLU A 310 -19.31 41.71 -3.50
N LEU A 311 -19.74 41.00 -2.45
CA LEU A 311 -20.27 41.61 -1.22
C LEU A 311 -19.20 42.45 -0.49
N GLN A 312 -17.94 42.01 -0.47
CA GLN A 312 -16.85 42.79 0.11
C GLN A 312 -16.63 44.11 -0.64
N ASN A 313 -16.69 44.08 -1.98
CA ASN A 313 -16.59 45.27 -2.81
C ASN A 313 -17.77 46.23 -2.57
N GLU A 314 -18.99 45.69 -2.43
CA GLU A 314 -20.19 46.48 -2.09
C GLU A 314 -20.06 47.15 -0.71
N ILE A 315 -19.54 46.43 0.28
CA ILE A 315 -19.29 46.97 1.63
C ILE A 315 -18.28 48.12 1.57
N GLU A 316 -17.18 47.97 0.84
CA GLU A 316 -16.18 49.04 0.74
C GLU A 316 -16.74 50.26 0.00
N LEU A 317 -17.51 50.06 -1.07
CA LEU A 317 -18.23 51.14 -1.77
C LEU A 317 -19.20 51.87 -0.84
N HIS A 318 -19.97 51.15 -0.03
CA HIS A 318 -20.91 51.76 0.92
C HIS A 318 -20.19 52.48 2.05
N LYS A 319 -19.03 51.98 2.49
CA LYS A 319 -18.18 52.65 3.47
C LYS A 319 -17.67 53.99 2.93
N ASP A 320 -17.23 54.05 1.67
CA ASP A 320 -16.85 55.29 1.02
C ASP A 320 -18.03 56.27 0.94
N PHE A 321 -19.21 55.78 0.56
CA PHE A 321 -20.44 56.60 0.52
C PHE A 321 -20.79 57.17 1.91
N VAL A 322 -20.67 56.38 2.98
CA VAL A 322 -20.90 56.85 4.35
C VAL A 322 -19.90 57.93 4.75
N ILE A 323 -18.62 57.77 4.42
CA ILE A 323 -17.58 58.77 4.71
C ILE A 323 -17.88 60.09 3.99
N ASP A 324 -18.28 60.04 2.72
CA ASP A 324 -18.60 61.25 1.95
C ASP A 324 -19.86 61.95 2.46
N ASN A 325 -20.93 61.21 2.79
CA ASN A 325 -22.11 61.80 3.43
C ASN A 325 -21.80 62.40 4.80
N HIS A 326 -20.87 61.80 5.56
CA HIS A 326 -20.45 62.34 6.85
C HIS A 326 -19.68 63.66 6.66
N ARG A 327 -18.79 63.74 5.68
CA ARG A 327 -18.10 64.99 5.30
C ARG A 327 -19.08 66.07 4.86
N GLU A 328 -20.09 65.71 4.06
CA GLU A 328 -21.14 66.63 3.63
C GLU A 328 -21.96 67.12 4.84
N THR A 329 -22.38 66.22 5.73
CA THR A 329 -23.13 66.56 6.95
C THR A 329 -22.33 67.52 7.83
N LEU A 330 -21.04 67.27 8.03
CA LEU A 330 -20.15 68.15 8.79
C LEU A 330 -20.01 69.54 8.12
N SER A 331 -19.95 69.60 6.79
CA SER A 331 -19.97 70.85 6.03
C SER A 331 -21.28 71.63 6.24
N TRP A 332 -22.42 70.95 6.24
CA TRP A 332 -23.71 71.58 6.55
C TRP A 332 -23.81 72.05 7.99
N GLU A 333 -23.30 71.28 8.95
CA GLU A 333 -23.29 71.64 10.36
C GLU A 333 -22.42 72.89 10.61
N THR A 334 -21.23 72.95 10.01
CA THR A 334 -20.34 74.13 10.10
C THR A 334 -20.99 75.37 9.48
N LYS A 335 -21.59 75.25 8.28
CA LYS A 335 -22.38 76.34 7.67
C LYS A 335 -23.52 76.80 8.56
N TYR A 336 -24.27 75.86 9.15
CA TYR A 336 -25.37 76.17 10.07
C TYR A 336 -24.87 76.93 11.31
N LYS A 337 -23.80 76.47 11.97
CA LYS A 337 -23.18 77.15 13.12
C LYS A 337 -22.76 78.58 12.76
N MET A 338 -22.11 78.78 11.61
CA MET A 338 -21.74 80.13 11.15
C MET A 338 -22.95 81.04 10.96
N ILE A 339 -24.04 80.53 10.38
CA ILE A 339 -25.30 81.30 10.23
C ILE A 339 -25.88 81.62 11.59
N GLU A 340 -25.93 80.65 12.51
CA GLU A 340 -26.46 80.84 13.86
C GLU A 340 -25.67 81.89 14.64
N GLU A 341 -24.33 81.83 14.59
CA GLU A 341 -23.43 82.83 15.16
C GLU A 341 -23.64 84.21 14.54
N THR A 342 -23.76 84.29 13.21
CA THR A 342 -24.03 85.55 12.50
C THR A 342 -25.37 86.15 12.92
N ILE A 343 -26.42 85.34 13.08
CA ILE A 343 -27.73 85.77 13.57
C ILE A 343 -27.63 86.24 15.03
N LYS A 344 -26.92 85.51 15.89
CA LYS A 344 -26.70 85.88 17.30
C LYS A 344 -25.96 87.22 17.39
N TRP A 345 -24.88 87.38 16.62
CA TRP A 345 -24.11 88.62 16.54
C TRP A 345 -24.96 89.79 16.04
N ALA A 346 -25.70 89.63 14.93
CA ALA A 346 -26.59 90.67 14.41
C ALA A 346 -27.71 91.06 15.39
N LYS A 347 -28.24 90.10 16.16
CA LYS A 347 -29.21 90.38 17.24
C LYS A 347 -28.58 91.13 18.41
N LEU A 348 -27.35 90.77 18.80
CA LEU A 348 -26.59 91.46 19.84
C LEU A 348 -26.31 92.91 19.44
N GLU A 349 -25.86 93.11 18.20
CA GLU A 349 -25.56 94.42 17.60
C GLU A 349 -26.79 95.35 17.61
N ARG A 350 -27.96 94.81 17.23
CA ARG A 350 -29.25 95.53 17.24
C ARG A 350 -29.87 95.71 18.62
N SER A 351 -29.38 95.02 19.64
CA SER A 351 -29.92 95.11 21.00
C SER A 351 -29.62 96.49 21.61
N VAL A 352 -30.37 96.90 22.64
CA VAL A 352 -30.17 98.19 23.34
C VAL A 352 -28.76 98.35 23.91
N LYS A 353 -28.07 97.22 24.20
CA LYS A 353 -26.68 97.20 24.69
C LYS A 353 -25.64 97.03 23.59
N GLY A 354 -26.04 96.74 22.34
CA GLY A 354 -25.15 96.65 21.19
C GLY A 354 -24.81 98.02 20.62
N GLU A 355 -23.80 98.13 19.75
CA GLU A 355 -23.31 99.44 19.28
C GLU A 355 -24.41 100.20 18.52
N ILE A 356 -25.19 99.51 17.67
CA ILE A 356 -26.33 100.13 16.96
C ILE A 356 -27.41 100.60 17.95
N GLY A 357 -27.69 99.83 19.00
CA GLY A 357 -28.64 100.22 20.03
C GLY A 357 -28.17 101.44 20.82
N LEU A 358 -26.90 101.47 21.21
CA LEU A 358 -26.28 102.60 21.90
C LEU A 358 -26.31 103.85 21.01
N MET A 359 -25.93 103.74 19.74
CA MET A 359 -26.05 104.82 18.76
C MET A 359 -27.48 105.33 18.63
N LYS A 360 -28.49 104.44 18.56
CA LYS A 360 -29.91 104.85 18.52
C LYS A 360 -30.34 105.58 19.78
N THR A 361 -29.91 105.12 20.96
CA THR A 361 -30.22 105.81 22.22
C THR A 361 -29.56 107.17 22.30
N GLU A 362 -28.33 107.32 21.79
CA GLU A 362 -27.63 108.60 21.74
C GLU A 362 -28.28 109.54 20.71
N ILE A 363 -28.69 109.05 19.54
CA ILE A 363 -29.48 109.84 18.57
C ILE A 363 -30.80 110.31 19.21
N HIS A 364 -31.50 109.45 19.94
CA HIS A 364 -32.71 109.84 20.66
C HIS A 364 -32.42 110.90 21.73
N ARG A 365 -31.32 110.76 22.48
CA ARG A 365 -30.85 111.74 23.47
C ARG A 365 -30.50 113.08 22.82
N MET A 366 -29.83 113.08 21.67
CA MET A 366 -29.56 114.27 20.86
C MET A 366 -30.84 114.89 20.32
N ASN A 367 -31.83 114.10 19.86
CA ASN A 367 -33.14 114.59 19.43
C ASN A 367 -33.94 115.21 20.58
N ILE A 368 -33.87 114.65 21.79
CA ILE A 368 -34.47 115.26 22.99
C ILE A 368 -33.77 116.59 23.28
N ARG A 369 -32.43 116.63 23.28
CA ARG A 369 -31.67 117.88 23.47
C ARG A 369 -32.01 118.91 22.41
N TYR A 370 -32.13 118.51 21.14
CA TYR A 370 -32.55 119.39 20.04
C TYR A 370 -33.97 119.91 20.26
N SER A 371 -34.90 119.05 20.68
CA SER A 371 -36.28 119.44 20.98
C SER A 371 -36.38 120.36 22.20
N GLN A 372 -35.54 120.16 23.22
CA GLN A 372 -35.39 121.05 24.36
C GLN A 372 -34.81 122.39 23.93
N LEU A 373 -33.80 122.39 23.05
CA LEU A 373 -33.21 123.59 22.48
C LEU A 373 -34.24 124.36 21.64
N LYS A 374 -35.04 123.67 20.83
CA LYS A 374 -36.15 124.26 20.07
C LYS A 374 -37.20 124.86 21.00
N ARG A 375 -37.58 124.16 22.08
CA ARG A 375 -38.47 124.73 23.12
C ARG A 375 -37.85 125.92 23.84
N ALA A 376 -36.54 125.91 24.09
CA ALA A 376 -35.84 127.07 24.65
C ALA A 376 -35.79 128.24 23.66
N GLN A 377 -35.66 127.97 22.36
CA GLN A 377 -35.77 128.97 21.30
C GLN A 377 -37.20 129.53 21.21
N GLU A 378 -38.23 128.68 21.26
CA GLU A 378 -39.65 129.09 21.32
C GLU A 378 -39.94 129.88 22.60
N SER A 379 -39.38 129.48 23.74
CA SER A 379 -39.45 130.25 25.00
C SER A 379 -38.75 131.60 24.87
N LEU A 380 -37.62 131.68 24.16
CA LEU A 380 -36.93 132.95 23.92
C LEU A 380 -37.73 133.85 22.98
N VAL A 381 -38.42 133.28 21.99
CA VAL A 381 -39.35 134.02 21.12
C VAL A 381 -40.54 134.51 21.93
N LEU A 382 -41.12 133.66 22.78
CA LEU A 382 -42.16 134.06 23.72
C LEU A 382 -41.66 135.11 24.71
N ASP A 383 -40.42 135.04 25.20
CA ASP A 383 -39.83 136.05 26.07
C ASP A 383 -39.58 137.36 25.32
N LEU A 384 -39.25 137.32 24.02
CA LEU A 384 -39.16 138.50 23.17
C LEU A 384 -40.55 139.11 22.95
N GLU A 385 -41.58 138.30 22.69
CA GLU A 385 -42.98 138.72 22.64
C GLU A 385 -43.43 139.27 24.01
N HIS A 386 -43.01 138.65 25.11
CA HIS A 386 -43.31 139.04 26.47
C HIS A 386 -42.53 140.29 26.89
N CYS A 387 -41.35 140.58 26.33
CA CYS A 387 -40.64 141.86 26.49
C CYS A 387 -41.30 142.99 25.69
N VAL A 388 -41.88 142.67 24.53
CA VAL A 388 -42.70 143.61 23.74
C VAL A 388 -44.04 143.88 24.45
N MET A 389 -44.67 142.85 25.02
CA MET A 389 -45.91 142.93 25.78
C MET A 389 -45.72 143.51 27.21
N HIS A 390 -44.57 143.28 27.87
CA HIS A 390 -44.21 143.93 29.15
C HIS A 390 -43.97 145.43 29.00
N ARG A 391 -43.63 145.92 27.80
CA ARG A 391 -43.58 147.37 27.54
C ARG A 391 -44.97 148.00 27.50
N GLU A 392 -46.01 147.24 27.15
CA GLU A 392 -47.41 147.70 27.08
C GLU A 392 -48.20 147.43 28.36
N GLN A 393 -47.70 146.56 29.25
CA GLN A 393 -48.46 146.05 30.39
C GLN A 393 -47.70 146.16 31.73
N ILE A 394 -47.01 147.29 31.94
CA ILE A 394 -46.49 147.78 33.24
C ILE A 394 -47.49 148.77 33.92
N PHE A 395 -48.74 148.85 33.43
CA PHE A 395 -49.75 149.79 33.97
C PHE A 395 -50.77 149.18 34.94
N VAL A 396 -50.96 147.86 35.03
CA VAL A 396 -52.00 147.31 35.91
C VAL A 396 -51.45 146.15 36.74
N ASN A 397 -50.83 146.57 37.83
CA ASN A 397 -51.09 146.11 39.19
C ASN A 397 -51.54 144.65 39.38
N ALA A 398 -50.68 143.98 40.14
CA ALA A 398 -51.04 143.27 41.36
C ALA A 398 -52.02 142.10 41.22
N SER A 399 -51.50 140.91 41.53
CA SER A 399 -51.95 140.12 42.68
C SER A 399 -51.94 138.62 42.39
N VAL A 400 -51.00 137.92 43.03
CA VAL A 400 -51.23 136.70 43.83
C VAL A 400 -51.53 135.37 43.11
N LYS A 401 -50.53 134.46 43.24
CA LYS A 401 -50.62 132.98 43.48
C LYS A 401 -51.26 132.11 42.36
N GLU A 402 -51.00 130.82 42.17
CA GLU A 402 -50.37 129.72 42.91
C GLU A 402 -50.29 128.48 41.95
N HIS A 403 -49.33 127.55 42.17
CA HIS A 403 -49.44 126.07 42.06
C HIS A 403 -49.83 125.39 40.68
N LEU A 404 -49.19 124.34 40.13
CA LEU A 404 -48.70 123.04 40.64
C LEU A 404 -47.66 122.38 39.69
N GLN A 405 -46.59 121.83 40.27
CA GLN A 405 -45.70 120.79 39.72
C GLN A 405 -46.21 119.41 40.19
N ALA A 406 -46.37 118.41 39.31
CA ALA A 406 -45.41 117.39 38.88
C ALA A 406 -45.57 116.01 39.57
N LYS A 407 -45.39 114.98 38.74
CA LYS A 407 -45.57 113.53 38.93
C LYS A 407 -44.47 112.86 39.77
N PHE A 408 -44.69 111.55 40.01
CA PHE A 408 -43.76 110.42 40.27
C PHE A 408 -43.78 109.90 41.72
N LYS A 409 -43.81 108.60 42.04
CA LYS A 409 -43.22 107.39 41.42
C LYS A 409 -43.95 106.14 41.96
N GLN A 410 -44.09 105.11 41.13
CA GLN A 410 -44.23 103.72 41.57
C GLN A 410 -43.07 102.90 41.01
N LEU A 411 -42.46 102.12 41.90
CA LEU A 411 -41.39 101.16 41.68
C LEU A 411 -41.99 99.78 41.94
N LYS A 412 -41.77 98.84 41.02
CA LYS A 412 -41.21 97.48 41.25
C LYS A 412 -41.50 96.57 40.06
N ASN A 413 -40.46 95.89 39.58
CA ASN A 413 -40.53 94.46 39.28
C ASN A 413 -39.11 93.87 39.17
N THR A 414 -38.79 93.05 40.17
CA THR A 414 -37.65 92.13 40.26
C THR A 414 -38.25 90.74 40.26
N SER A 415 -38.19 90.00 39.15
CA SER A 415 -38.56 88.57 39.11
C SER A 415 -38.31 87.93 37.73
N GLN A 416 -37.06 87.76 37.29
CA GLN A 416 -36.80 86.97 36.07
C GLN A 416 -35.39 86.36 35.93
N ILE A 417 -34.73 86.02 37.05
CA ILE A 417 -33.38 85.41 37.02
C ILE A 417 -33.35 83.97 37.61
N GLN A 418 -34.37 83.51 38.33
CA GLN A 418 -34.34 82.19 38.98
C GLN A 418 -34.82 81.00 38.12
N VAL A 419 -35.60 81.20 37.05
CA VAL A 419 -36.16 80.08 36.27
C VAL A 419 -35.21 79.54 35.18
N ARG A 420 -34.20 80.31 34.77
CA ARG A 420 -33.24 79.89 33.73
C ARG A 420 -32.04 79.08 34.24
N LEU A 421 -31.84 78.98 35.56
CA LEU A 421 -30.71 78.26 36.15
C LEU A 421 -31.02 76.77 36.36
N ASP A 422 -32.27 76.43 36.71
CA ASP A 422 -32.71 75.04 36.95
C ASP A 422 -32.92 74.23 35.65
N GLU A 423 -33.29 74.87 34.53
CA GLU A 423 -33.40 74.20 33.22
C GLU A 423 -32.04 73.81 32.63
N VAL A 424 -31.00 74.62 32.85
CA VAL A 424 -29.64 74.32 32.37
C VAL A 424 -29.02 73.20 33.21
N HIS A 425 -29.25 73.21 34.53
CA HIS A 425 -28.74 72.18 35.43
C HIS A 425 -29.35 70.79 35.16
N ASN A 426 -30.64 70.71 34.84
CA ASN A 426 -31.30 69.45 34.51
C ASN A 426 -30.92 68.90 33.13
N ARG A 427 -30.67 69.77 32.13
CA ARG A 427 -30.15 69.34 30.81
C ARG A 427 -28.71 68.85 30.89
N THR A 428 -27.86 69.46 31.72
CA THR A 428 -26.48 69.01 31.94
C THR A 428 -26.42 67.65 32.63
N LYS A 429 -27.33 67.34 33.57
CA LYS A 429 -27.42 66.01 34.19
C LYS A 429 -27.89 64.91 33.23
N LEU A 430 -28.85 65.21 32.35
CA LEU A 430 -29.31 64.25 31.33
C LEU A 430 -28.21 63.93 30.31
N ILE A 431 -27.50 64.95 29.81
CA ILE A 431 -26.38 64.77 28.88
C ILE A 431 -25.21 64.03 29.56
N SER A 432 -24.92 64.32 30.84
CA SER A 432 -23.88 63.59 31.59
C SER A 432 -24.22 62.10 31.77
N ASN A 433 -25.49 61.77 32.07
CA ASN A 433 -25.93 60.40 32.23
C ASN A 433 -25.95 59.63 30.89
N GLU A 434 -26.23 60.32 29.78
CA GLU A 434 -26.19 59.74 28.44
C GLU A 434 -24.74 59.49 27.97
N ILE A 435 -23.81 60.39 28.30
CA ILE A 435 -22.37 60.21 28.07
C ILE A 435 -21.83 59.01 28.89
N THR A 436 -22.20 58.88 30.16
CA THR A 436 -21.76 57.72 30.97
C THR A 436 -22.33 56.42 30.44
N PHE A 437 -23.62 56.38 30.08
CA PHE A 437 -24.27 55.18 29.52
C PHE A 437 -23.68 54.76 28.17
N LEU A 438 -23.37 55.70 27.28
CA LEU A 438 -22.72 55.41 26.00
C LEU A 438 -21.27 54.93 26.20
N SER A 439 -20.54 55.51 27.17
CA SER A 439 -19.17 55.09 27.48
C SER A 439 -19.09 53.70 28.11
N GLU A 440 -20.02 53.36 29.01
CA GLU A 440 -20.10 52.04 29.63
C GLU A 440 -20.52 50.97 28.62
N LYS A 441 -21.48 51.29 27.73
CA LYS A 441 -21.91 50.38 26.67
C LYS A 441 -20.78 50.11 25.65
N GLN A 442 -20.03 51.13 25.25
CA GLN A 442 -18.86 50.95 24.37
C GLN A 442 -17.78 50.10 25.04
N LEU A 443 -17.50 50.33 26.34
CA LEU A 443 -16.56 49.52 27.11
C LEU A 443 -16.98 48.05 27.17
N ILE A 444 -18.26 47.77 27.41
CA ILE A 444 -18.80 46.39 27.43
C ILE A 444 -18.69 45.73 26.05
N ASP A 445 -19.03 46.45 24.98
CA ASP A 445 -18.91 45.92 23.61
C ASP A 445 -17.44 45.62 23.23
N ASP A 446 -16.50 46.46 23.66
CA ASP A 446 -15.08 46.24 23.41
C ASP A 446 -14.50 45.12 24.27
N ILE A 447 -14.94 44.97 25.53
CA ILE A 447 -14.62 43.80 26.37
C ILE A 447 -15.12 42.52 25.70
N ASN A 448 -16.35 42.50 25.19
CA ASN A 448 -16.93 41.35 24.47
C ASN A 448 -16.15 41.01 23.18
N LYS A 449 -15.66 42.02 22.44
CA LYS A 449 -14.79 41.79 21.27
C LYS A 449 -13.43 41.21 21.69
N ILE A 450 -12.84 41.72 22.75
CA ILE A 450 -11.56 41.21 23.29
C ILE A 450 -11.72 39.76 23.76
N GLU A 451 -12.80 39.42 24.47
CA GLU A 451 -13.07 38.03 24.88
C GLU A 451 -13.24 37.09 23.68
N ARG A 452 -13.95 37.52 22.63
CA ARG A 452 -14.06 36.75 21.36
C ARG A 452 -12.69 36.56 20.70
N MET A 453 -11.85 37.59 20.68
CA MET A 453 -10.49 37.48 20.13
C MET A 453 -9.61 36.53 20.96
N ILE A 454 -9.69 36.57 22.29
CA ILE A 454 -8.97 35.64 23.17
C ILE A 454 -9.43 34.20 22.94
N TYR A 455 -10.73 33.97 22.76
CA TYR A 455 -11.26 32.66 22.43
C TYR A 455 -10.75 32.15 21.07
N MET A 456 -10.76 33.00 20.04
CA MET A 456 -10.21 32.68 18.71
C MET A 456 -8.71 32.36 18.77
N LEU A 457 -7.93 33.14 19.52
CA LEU A 457 -6.50 32.90 19.71
C LEU A 457 -6.23 31.55 20.39
N ARG A 458 -7.00 31.20 21.42
CA ARG A 458 -6.90 29.88 22.08
C ARG A 458 -7.26 28.74 21.13
N ARG A 459 -8.27 28.91 20.28
CA ARG A 459 -8.64 27.91 19.27
C ARG A 459 -7.50 27.71 18.27
N ILE A 460 -7.00 28.80 17.68
CA ILE A 460 -5.87 28.76 16.73
C ILE A 460 -4.63 28.12 17.38
N GLN A 461 -4.37 28.40 18.66
CA GLN A 461 -3.25 27.78 19.37
C GLN A 461 -3.45 26.29 19.64
N SER A 462 -4.69 25.84 19.87
CA SER A 462 -5.02 24.41 19.91
C SER A 462 -4.81 23.75 18.55
N ASP A 463 -5.34 24.36 17.49
CA ASP A 463 -5.23 23.87 16.11
C ASP A 463 -3.75 23.76 15.70
N LEU A 464 -2.92 24.77 16.03
CA LEU A 464 -1.47 24.75 15.82
C LEU A 464 -0.78 23.61 16.57
N ASN A 465 -1.14 23.37 17.83
CA ASN A 465 -0.55 22.28 18.61
C ASN A 465 -0.90 20.90 18.03
N ASP A 466 -2.10 20.75 17.47
CA ASP A 466 -2.51 19.49 16.85
C ASP A 466 -1.82 19.29 15.49
N ILE A 467 -1.65 20.34 14.69
CA ILE A 467 -0.82 20.31 13.47
C ILE A 467 0.64 19.94 13.80
N ILE A 468 1.22 20.52 14.87
CA ILE A 468 2.61 20.20 15.29
C ILE A 468 2.74 18.72 15.68
N LYS A 469 1.76 18.16 16.39
CA LYS A 469 1.77 16.71 16.72
C LYS A 469 1.67 15.84 15.47
N GLU A 470 0.84 16.26 14.51
CA GLU A 470 0.67 15.54 13.25
C GLU A 470 1.95 15.59 12.41
N ASP A 471 2.62 16.74 12.35
CA ASP A 471 3.92 16.92 11.67
C ASP A 471 5.00 16.01 12.26
N VAL A 472 5.13 15.95 13.59
CA VAL A 472 6.06 15.03 14.27
C VAL A 472 5.75 13.57 13.93
N ASN A 473 4.48 13.18 13.92
CA ASN A 473 4.07 11.81 13.56
C ASN A 473 4.37 11.48 12.09
N ILE A 474 4.11 12.42 11.17
CA ILE A 474 4.47 12.26 9.76
C ILE A 474 5.99 12.11 9.61
N GLN A 475 6.77 12.90 10.33
CA GLN A 475 8.23 12.86 10.31
C GLN A 475 8.76 11.51 10.83
N ASP A 476 8.20 10.97 11.91
CA ASP A 476 8.51 9.63 12.43
C ASP A 476 8.18 8.53 11.39
N ARG A 477 7.01 8.61 10.74
CA ARG A 477 6.61 7.66 9.68
C ARG A 477 7.53 7.72 8.46
N ILE A 478 7.99 8.91 8.08
CA ILE A 478 8.97 9.10 7.00
C ILE A 478 10.29 8.44 7.40
N GLU A 479 10.76 8.62 8.63
CA GLU A 479 12.00 8.02 9.12
C GLU A 479 11.92 6.49 9.13
N GLU A 480 10.82 5.91 9.61
CA GLU A 480 10.55 4.47 9.55
C GLU A 480 10.52 3.94 8.11
N GLY A 481 9.87 4.67 7.19
CA GLY A 481 9.84 4.33 5.77
C GLY A 481 11.23 4.32 5.12
N ILE A 482 12.09 5.30 5.47
CA ILE A 482 13.48 5.36 5.00
C ILE A 482 14.29 4.18 5.54
N LEU A 483 14.09 3.78 6.81
CA LEU A 483 14.75 2.62 7.41
C LEU A 483 14.31 1.30 6.75
N ALA A 484 13.01 1.11 6.52
CA ALA A 484 12.49 -0.07 5.82
C ALA A 484 13.02 -0.17 4.38
N LYS A 485 13.07 0.96 3.65
CA LYS A 485 13.67 1.04 2.32
C LYS A 485 15.15 0.64 2.34
N HIS A 486 15.91 1.11 3.34
CA HIS A 486 17.32 0.75 3.52
C HIS A 486 17.49 -0.75 3.79
N ALA A 487 16.72 -1.33 4.70
CA ALA A 487 16.77 -2.76 5.00
C ALA A 487 16.48 -3.63 3.76
N ASN A 488 15.46 -3.25 2.96
CA ASN A 488 15.13 -3.93 1.70
C ASN A 488 16.26 -3.82 0.67
N LEU A 489 16.84 -2.63 0.52
CA LEU A 489 17.97 -2.40 -0.38
C LEU A 489 19.17 -3.28 0.01
N GLU A 490 19.50 -3.34 1.30
CA GLU A 490 20.61 -4.14 1.81
C GLU A 490 20.40 -5.65 1.52
N GLN A 491 19.18 -6.15 1.70
CA GLN A 491 18.83 -7.52 1.36
C GLN A 491 18.98 -7.82 -0.15
N ILE A 492 18.58 -6.87 -1.01
CA ILE A 492 18.75 -6.98 -2.46
C ILE A 492 20.23 -6.98 -2.83
N ILE A 493 21.02 -6.05 -2.30
CA ILE A 493 22.47 -5.96 -2.55
C ILE A 493 23.15 -7.27 -2.16
N ARG A 494 22.81 -7.85 -1.01
CA ARG A 494 23.35 -9.16 -0.57
C ARG A 494 23.01 -10.28 -1.54
N LYS A 495 21.74 -10.40 -1.96
CA LYS A 495 21.32 -11.41 -2.96
C LYS A 495 22.06 -11.22 -4.28
N GLN A 496 22.24 -9.98 -4.74
CA GLN A 496 23.01 -9.66 -5.93
C GLN A 496 24.49 -10.01 -5.79
N MET A 497 25.12 -9.70 -4.65
CA MET A 497 26.51 -10.04 -4.36
C MET A 497 26.72 -11.55 -4.31
N ARG A 498 25.80 -12.30 -3.69
CA ARG A 498 25.81 -13.77 -3.69
C ARG A 498 25.64 -14.34 -5.10
N ALA A 499 24.74 -13.79 -5.91
CA ALA A 499 24.58 -14.18 -7.31
C ALA A 499 25.82 -13.87 -8.15
N LYS A 500 26.47 -12.71 -7.95
CA LYS A 500 27.74 -12.35 -8.59
C LYS A 500 28.86 -13.32 -8.17
N ALA A 501 28.93 -13.71 -6.90
CA ALA A 501 29.88 -14.70 -6.41
C ALA A 501 29.68 -16.08 -7.07
N TYR A 502 28.43 -16.55 -7.18
CA TYR A 502 28.12 -17.80 -7.89
C TYR A 502 28.43 -17.72 -9.38
N LYS A 503 28.17 -16.58 -10.04
CA LYS A 503 28.57 -16.36 -11.44
C LYS A 503 30.09 -16.42 -11.60
N ARG A 504 30.85 -15.78 -10.71
CA ARG A 504 32.33 -15.85 -10.70
C ARG A 504 32.85 -17.28 -10.51
N LEU A 505 32.24 -18.05 -9.61
CA LEU A 505 32.55 -19.48 -9.42
C LEU A 505 32.27 -20.30 -10.68
N ASN A 506 31.18 -20.00 -11.41
CA ASN A 506 30.83 -20.71 -12.64
C ASN A 506 31.75 -20.35 -13.83
N THR A 507 32.28 -19.12 -13.89
CA THR A 507 33.30 -18.74 -14.90
C THR A 507 34.69 -19.27 -14.59
N LEU A 508 35.02 -19.57 -13.33
CA LEU A 508 36.30 -20.13 -12.86
C LEU A 508 36.43 -21.66 -13.05
N LYS A 509 35.62 -22.29 -13.91
CA LYS A 509 35.62 -23.75 -14.20
C LYS A 509 36.99 -24.34 -14.60
N SER A 510 38.02 -23.54 -14.81
CA SER A 510 39.37 -23.94 -15.22
C SER A 510 40.46 -23.86 -14.14
N GLN A 511 40.18 -23.34 -12.93
CA GLN A 511 41.15 -23.38 -11.82
C GLN A 511 40.59 -24.20 -10.66
N GLN A 512 41.35 -25.22 -10.24
CA GLN A 512 41.04 -26.07 -9.11
C GLN A 512 40.68 -25.22 -7.89
N VAL A 513 39.38 -25.20 -7.56
CA VAL A 513 38.88 -24.58 -6.34
C VAL A 513 39.47 -25.38 -5.19
N MET A 514 40.42 -24.81 -4.44
CA MET A 514 40.82 -25.36 -3.15
C MET A 514 39.57 -25.47 -2.28
N LEU A 515 39.08 -26.70 -2.11
CA LEU A 515 38.02 -27.03 -1.18
C LEU A 515 38.56 -26.73 0.22
N ARG A 516 38.20 -25.58 0.78
CA ARG A 516 38.43 -25.30 2.20
C ARG A 516 37.73 -26.39 3.01
N SER A 517 38.45 -27.00 3.94
CA SER A 517 37.89 -27.98 4.87
C SER A 517 36.68 -27.36 5.58
N GLU A 518 35.60 -28.13 5.72
CA GLU A 518 34.36 -27.70 6.38
C GLU A 518 34.61 -27.10 7.76
N LEU A 519 35.59 -27.63 8.50
CA LEU A 519 36.05 -27.11 9.78
C LEU A 519 36.57 -25.68 9.69
N THR A 520 37.33 -25.34 8.64
CA THR A 520 37.86 -23.97 8.45
C THR A 520 36.75 -22.98 8.07
N VAL A 521 35.72 -23.43 7.34
CA VAL A 521 34.55 -22.61 7.02
C VAL A 521 33.71 -22.35 8.26
N GLN A 522 33.49 -23.37 9.09
CA GLN A 522 32.76 -23.24 10.36
C GLN A 522 33.50 -22.30 11.33
N GLN A 523 34.82 -22.42 11.47
CA GLN A 523 35.62 -21.53 12.32
C GLN A 523 35.56 -20.06 11.86
N LEU A 524 35.66 -19.81 10.54
CA LEU A 524 35.52 -18.45 10.01
C LEU A 524 34.10 -17.90 10.19
N SER A 525 33.07 -18.74 10.02
CA SER A 525 31.68 -18.36 10.27
C SER A 525 31.46 -18.00 11.75
N GLN A 526 32.00 -18.79 12.68
CA GLN A 526 31.90 -18.52 14.12
C GLN A 526 32.58 -17.20 14.50
N LYS A 527 33.81 -16.97 14.03
CA LYS A 527 34.52 -15.69 14.25
C LYS A 527 33.74 -14.49 13.70
N GLN A 528 33.11 -14.65 12.53
CA GLN A 528 32.27 -13.59 11.96
C GLN A 528 31.01 -13.35 12.78
N SER A 529 30.36 -14.40 13.29
CA SER A 529 29.19 -14.28 14.17
C SER A 529 29.54 -13.62 15.50
N GLU A 530 30.68 -13.94 16.10
CA GLU A 530 31.17 -13.29 17.33
C GLU A 530 31.47 -11.79 17.10
N LEU A 531 32.13 -11.45 15.99
CA LEU A 531 32.36 -10.05 15.61
C LEU A 531 31.04 -9.30 15.39
N ASN A 532 30.09 -9.89 14.65
CA ASN A 532 28.79 -9.28 14.41
C ASN A 532 28.02 -9.08 15.73
N TYR A 533 28.09 -10.04 16.65
CA TYR A 533 27.48 -9.92 17.98
C TYR A 533 28.08 -8.74 18.76
N ASN A 534 29.42 -8.65 18.83
CA ASN A 534 30.09 -7.55 19.51
C ASN A 534 29.76 -6.17 18.89
N LEU A 535 29.73 -6.08 17.56
CA LEU A 535 29.34 -4.85 16.86
C LEU A 535 27.87 -4.49 17.08
N THR A 536 27.00 -5.49 17.20
CA THR A 536 25.58 -5.30 17.50
C THR A 536 25.38 -4.76 18.92
N GLU A 537 26.13 -5.26 19.88
CA GLU A 537 26.12 -4.73 21.26
C GLU A 537 26.65 -3.30 21.33
N ILE A 538 27.74 -2.98 20.60
CA ILE A 538 28.24 -1.61 20.48
C ILE A 538 27.18 -0.70 19.84
N ALA A 539 26.49 -1.16 18.79
CA ALA A 539 25.42 -0.40 18.16
C ALA A 539 24.22 -0.17 19.10
N LYS A 540 23.85 -1.16 19.92
CA LYS A 540 22.81 -1.00 20.96
C LYS A 540 23.23 -0.01 22.04
N ALA A 541 24.49 -0.03 22.47
CA ALA A 541 25.02 0.96 23.41
C ALA A 541 24.99 2.39 22.82
N LEU A 542 25.40 2.54 21.55
CA LEU A 542 25.33 3.83 20.85
C LEU A 542 23.89 4.35 20.65
N LEU A 543 22.90 3.46 20.58
CA LEU A 543 21.48 3.84 20.55
C LEU A 543 21.01 4.43 21.89
N LEU A 544 21.52 3.94 23.01
CA LEU A 544 21.22 4.45 24.34
C LEU A 544 21.92 5.80 24.57
N ASP A 545 23.19 5.91 24.18
CA ASP A 545 24.00 7.11 24.38
C ASP A 545 23.58 8.27 23.46
N TYR A 546 23.08 7.98 22.25
CA TYR A 546 22.73 9.00 21.25
C TYR A 546 21.35 8.77 20.61
N PRO A 547 20.24 9.05 21.33
CA PRO A 547 18.87 8.85 20.83
C PRO A 547 18.57 9.66 19.56
N LYS A 548 19.18 10.85 19.42
CA LYS A 548 19.00 11.73 18.25
C LYS A 548 19.59 11.16 16.96
N LYS A 549 20.40 10.11 17.01
CA LYS A 549 21.02 9.45 15.84
C LYS A 549 20.40 8.07 15.55
N LYS A 550 19.20 7.81 16.07
CA LYS A 550 18.47 6.53 15.92
C LYS A 550 18.47 6.01 14.48
N SER A 551 18.09 6.82 13.49
CA SER A 551 18.13 6.44 12.05
C SER A 551 19.48 5.85 11.61
N TYR A 552 20.58 6.51 11.98
CA TYR A 552 21.92 6.13 11.54
C TYR A 552 22.33 4.78 12.15
N VAL A 553 22.06 4.59 13.44
CA VAL A 553 22.44 3.36 14.15
C VAL A 553 21.57 2.18 13.69
N PHE A 554 20.28 2.39 13.39
CA PHE A 554 19.43 1.34 12.82
C PHE A 554 19.90 0.89 11.42
N LYS A 555 20.39 1.81 10.58
CA LYS A 555 20.99 1.44 9.28
C LYS A 555 22.20 0.51 9.45
N VAL A 556 23.04 0.77 10.46
CA VAL A 556 24.18 -0.10 10.79
C VAL A 556 23.71 -1.46 11.31
N LEU A 557 22.69 -1.49 12.18
CA LEU A 557 22.10 -2.75 12.69
C LEU A 557 21.51 -3.61 11.58
N HIS A 558 20.88 -3.02 10.56
CA HIS A 558 20.39 -3.77 9.40
C HIS A 558 21.50 -4.46 8.60
N VAL A 559 22.73 -3.95 8.65
CA VAL A 559 23.91 -4.59 8.05
C VAL A 559 24.49 -5.69 8.95
N LEU A 560 24.27 -5.63 10.26
CA LEU A 560 24.87 -6.59 11.21
C LEU A 560 23.97 -7.80 11.53
N ASN A 561 22.65 -7.66 11.39
CA ASN A 561 21.64 -8.65 11.82
C ASN A 561 21.41 -9.85 10.86
N ASP A 562 22.36 -10.17 9.98
CA ASP A 562 22.40 -11.38 9.12
C ASP A 562 23.84 -11.64 8.69
#